data_AF-A0A9W9VY60-F1
#
_entry.id   AF-A0A9W9VY60-F1
#
_cell.length_a   1.000
_cell.length_b   1.000
_cell.length_c   1.000
_cell.angle_alpha   90.00
_cell.angle_beta   90.00
_cell.angle_gamma   90.00
#
_symmetry.space_group_name_H-M   'P 1'
#
loop_
_entity.id
_entity.type
_entity.pdbx_description
1 polymer ?
#
loop_
_entity_poly.entity_id
_entity_poly.type
_entity_poly.pdbx_seq_one_letter_code
_entity_poly.pdbx_strand_id
1 'polypeptide(L)'
;MQLLQDITPSAVTSDEFPILAEPPLKTDQEINGFESLGVMVAEAPYRVPGKLHLSQIESLLSARASAAEDHLWALREDPEYFCHVVLEAKDHRQENLEDTAGKAHPVFRIGQQDTFWTRILGSVISEAYLEQEVFSELSTQAKELVALQTKYASQIVPSKDLPKEYEDALLRFRFYVNQMAKGPLGVLKMKAPASPPLQKFFAREPPVNPYSSKIRTMYKPGVKKNKLDTVTVAA
;
A
#
# COMPACT_ATOMS: atom_id res chain seq x y z
N MET A 1 -30.64 -10.40 18.48
CA MET A 1 -30.44 -10.90 17.10
C MET A 1 -30.95 -12.34 17.06
N GLN A 2 -32.18 -12.56 16.60
CA GLN A 2 -32.72 -13.89 16.29
C GLN A 2 -32.47 -14.12 14.79
N LEU A 3 -31.50 -14.97 14.47
CA LEU A 3 -31.01 -15.20 13.10
C LEU A 3 -31.86 -16.21 12.30
N LEU A 4 -32.91 -16.80 12.89
CA LEU A 4 -33.86 -17.67 12.20
C LEU A 4 -35.25 -17.46 12.81
N GLN A 5 -36.10 -16.66 12.16
CA GLN A 5 -37.48 -16.42 12.62
C GLN A 5 -38.50 -17.34 11.96
N ASP A 6 -38.11 -17.99 10.86
CA ASP A 6 -39.02 -18.75 9.99
C ASP A 6 -38.92 -20.27 10.17
N ILE A 7 -37.98 -20.75 10.99
CA ILE A 7 -37.77 -22.19 11.22
C ILE A 7 -38.01 -22.47 12.70
N THR A 8 -39.06 -23.23 13.00
CA THR A 8 -39.30 -23.71 14.36
C THR A 8 -38.21 -24.72 14.75
N PRO A 9 -37.79 -24.79 16.03
CA PRO A 9 -36.66 -25.64 16.44
C PRO A 9 -36.83 -27.12 16.07
N SER A 10 -38.08 -27.59 16.03
CA SER A 10 -38.48 -28.93 15.62
C SER A 10 -38.37 -29.20 14.11
N ALA A 11 -38.38 -28.15 13.28
CA ALA A 11 -38.28 -28.27 11.82
C ALA A 11 -36.82 -28.30 11.33
N VAL A 12 -35.86 -27.90 12.17
CA VAL A 12 -34.42 -27.85 11.83
C VAL A 12 -33.84 -29.24 11.53
N THR A 13 -34.37 -30.29 12.16
CA THR A 13 -33.94 -31.70 11.95
C THR A 13 -34.91 -32.49 11.07
N SER A 14 -35.89 -31.83 10.46
CA SER A 14 -36.86 -32.47 9.56
C SER A 14 -36.37 -32.42 8.12
N ASP A 15 -36.80 -33.38 7.29
CA ASP A 15 -36.53 -33.42 5.85
C ASP A 15 -37.18 -32.26 5.06
N GLU A 16 -37.92 -31.38 5.73
CA GLU A 16 -38.61 -30.23 5.13
C GLU A 16 -37.64 -29.16 4.60
N PHE A 17 -36.41 -29.13 5.12
CA PHE A 17 -35.31 -28.30 4.62
C PHE A 17 -34.11 -29.18 4.22
N PRO A 18 -34.07 -29.69 2.99
CA PRO A 18 -32.95 -30.52 2.54
C PRO A 18 -31.65 -29.73 2.59
N ILE A 19 -30.57 -30.39 3.03
CA ILE A 19 -29.22 -29.81 3.03
C ILE A 19 -28.85 -29.52 1.57
N LEU A 20 -28.89 -28.24 1.19
CA LEU A 20 -28.45 -27.80 -0.12
C LEU A 20 -26.94 -27.96 -0.22
N ALA A 21 -26.45 -28.30 -1.42
CA ALA A 21 -25.03 -28.28 -1.70
C ALA A 21 -24.47 -26.89 -1.39
N GLU A 22 -23.27 -26.84 -0.83
CA GLU A 22 -22.59 -25.58 -0.50
C GLU A 22 -22.59 -24.69 -1.76
N PRO A 23 -23.08 -23.43 -1.67
CA PRO A 23 -23.09 -22.53 -2.81
C PRO A 23 -21.67 -22.45 -3.37
N PRO A 24 -21.46 -22.61 -4.69
CA PRO A 24 -20.14 -22.52 -5.25
C PRO A 24 -19.58 -21.13 -4.93
N LEU A 25 -18.53 -21.09 -4.10
CA LEU A 25 -17.76 -19.88 -3.88
C LEU A 25 -17.20 -19.46 -5.24
N LYS A 26 -17.44 -18.21 -5.62
CA LYS A 26 -16.91 -17.68 -6.88
C LYS A 26 -15.40 -17.87 -6.88
N THR A 27 -14.90 -18.66 -7.82
CA THR A 27 -13.47 -18.88 -7.99
C THR A 27 -12.79 -17.56 -8.32
N ASP A 28 -11.58 -17.35 -7.81
CA ASP A 28 -10.76 -16.15 -8.04
C ASP A 28 -10.55 -15.83 -9.55
N GLN A 29 -10.89 -16.76 -10.45
CA GLN A 29 -10.84 -16.61 -11.90
C GLN A 29 -11.98 -15.76 -12.50
N GLU A 30 -13.11 -15.58 -11.80
CA GLU A 30 -14.32 -14.94 -12.38
C GLU A 30 -14.48 -13.46 -12.05
N ILE A 31 -13.56 -12.86 -11.28
CA ILE A 31 -13.79 -11.54 -10.68
C ILE A 31 -12.73 -10.53 -11.12
N ASN A 32 -13.15 -9.46 -11.80
CA ASN A 32 -12.30 -8.29 -12.05
C ASN A 32 -11.71 -7.79 -10.72
N GLY A 33 -10.40 -7.55 -10.68
CA GLY A 33 -9.60 -7.52 -9.44
C GLY A 33 -10.07 -6.63 -8.28
N PHE A 34 -10.88 -5.59 -8.50
CA PHE A 34 -11.41 -4.75 -7.42
C PHE A 34 -12.71 -5.28 -6.78
N GLU A 35 -13.57 -5.95 -7.54
CA GLU A 35 -14.73 -6.65 -6.98
C GLU A 35 -14.26 -7.84 -6.12
N SER A 36 -13.12 -8.43 -6.47
CA SER A 36 -12.47 -9.50 -5.72
C SER A 36 -12.05 -9.04 -4.31
N LEU A 37 -11.43 -7.87 -4.15
CA LEU A 37 -11.01 -7.38 -2.82
C LEU A 37 -12.18 -7.14 -1.87
N GLY A 38 -13.28 -6.54 -2.34
CA GLY A 38 -14.47 -6.30 -1.51
C GLY A 38 -15.11 -7.58 -1.01
N VAL A 39 -15.20 -8.58 -1.89
CA VAL A 39 -15.70 -9.93 -1.58
C VAL A 39 -14.72 -10.67 -0.65
N MET A 40 -13.42 -10.60 -0.92
CA MET A 40 -12.38 -11.18 -0.05
C MET A 40 -12.43 -10.61 1.37
N VAL A 41 -12.64 -9.30 1.53
CA VAL A 41 -12.79 -8.67 2.85
C VAL A 41 -14.07 -9.13 3.54
N ALA A 42 -15.20 -9.20 2.83
CA ALA A 42 -16.46 -9.66 3.39
C ALA A 42 -16.42 -11.14 3.81
N GLU A 43 -15.70 -11.96 3.06
CA GLU A 43 -15.54 -13.40 3.31
C GLU A 43 -14.37 -13.73 4.25
N ALA A 44 -13.50 -12.77 4.56
CA ALA A 44 -12.30 -12.99 5.38
C ALA A 44 -12.56 -13.73 6.71
N PRO A 45 -13.66 -13.46 7.46
CA PRO A 45 -13.95 -14.18 8.71
C PRO A 45 -14.33 -15.66 8.49
N TYR A 46 -14.82 -16.00 7.31
CA TYR A 46 -15.30 -17.34 6.94
C TYR A 46 -14.24 -18.16 6.21
N ARG A 47 -13.16 -17.52 5.75
CA ARG A 47 -12.03 -18.19 5.12
C ARG A 47 -11.16 -18.86 6.17
N VAL A 48 -10.79 -20.11 5.89
CA VAL A 48 -9.75 -20.80 6.67
C VAL A 48 -8.49 -19.92 6.63
N PRO A 49 -7.84 -19.65 7.79
CA PRO A 49 -6.64 -18.84 7.81
C PRO A 49 -5.62 -19.38 6.79
N GLY A 50 -5.24 -18.52 5.85
CA GLY A 50 -4.26 -18.89 4.82
C GLY A 50 -2.99 -19.40 5.47
N LYS A 51 -2.41 -20.47 4.92
CA LYS A 51 -1.11 -20.97 5.37
C LYS A 51 -0.06 -19.89 5.13
N LEU A 52 0.68 -19.51 6.17
CA LEU A 52 1.75 -18.53 6.03
C LEU A 52 2.93 -19.14 5.26
N HIS A 53 3.09 -18.74 4.00
CA HIS A 53 4.19 -19.16 3.14
C HIS A 53 5.39 -18.21 3.29
N LEU A 54 6.17 -18.37 4.36
CA LEU A 54 7.33 -17.52 4.65
C LEU A 54 8.39 -17.55 3.53
N SER A 55 8.56 -18.69 2.86
CA SER A 55 9.49 -18.81 1.72
C SER A 55 9.08 -17.94 0.53
N GLN A 56 7.78 -17.80 0.26
CA GLN A 56 7.29 -16.93 -0.80
C GLN A 56 7.52 -15.46 -0.44
N ILE A 57 7.27 -15.09 0.82
CA ILE A 57 7.49 -13.74 1.33
C ILE A 57 8.98 -13.38 1.25
N GLU A 58 9.85 -14.29 1.69
CA GLU A 58 11.30 -14.14 1.57
C GLU A 58 11.74 -13.94 0.12
N SER A 59 11.27 -14.78 -0.80
CA SER A 59 11.60 -14.66 -2.22
C SER A 59 11.15 -13.32 -2.81
N LEU A 60 9.93 -12.87 -2.49
CA LEU A 60 9.43 -11.56 -2.94
C LEU A 60 10.25 -10.40 -2.39
N LEU A 61 10.59 -10.43 -1.10
CA LEU A 61 11.38 -9.37 -0.47
C LEU A 61 12.82 -9.35 -0.99
N SER A 62 13.42 -10.52 -1.20
CA SER A 62 14.73 -10.65 -1.81
C SER A 62 14.75 -10.11 -3.24
N ALA A 63 13.75 -10.45 -4.06
CA ALA A 63 13.62 -9.90 -5.41
C ALA A 63 13.43 -8.37 -5.39
N ARG A 64 12.64 -7.86 -4.44
CA ARG A 64 12.41 -6.42 -4.27
C ARG A 64 13.67 -5.69 -3.82
N ALA A 65 14.47 -6.29 -2.94
CA ALA A 65 15.76 -5.76 -2.50
C ALA A 65 16.75 -5.66 -3.67
N SER A 66 16.86 -6.72 -4.49
CA SER A 66 17.69 -6.69 -5.70
C SER A 66 17.23 -5.62 -6.69
N ALA A 67 15.92 -5.51 -6.94
CA ALA A 67 15.39 -4.46 -7.82
C ALA A 67 15.67 -3.04 -7.31
N ALA A 68 15.65 -2.83 -5.99
CA ALA A 68 15.97 -1.55 -5.38
C ALA A 68 17.47 -1.21 -5.50
N GLU A 69 18.35 -2.21 -5.39
CA GLU A 69 19.79 -2.06 -5.63
C GLU A 69 20.07 -1.71 -7.10
N ASP A 70 19.48 -2.46 -8.04
CA ASP A 70 19.58 -2.19 -9.48
C ASP A 70 19.09 -0.76 -9.80
N HIS A 71 17.98 -0.33 -9.19
CA HIS A 71 17.46 1.03 -9.33
C HIS A 71 18.48 2.07 -8.88
N LEU A 72 19.14 1.87 -7.74
CA LEU A 72 20.14 2.82 -7.24
C LEU A 72 21.39 2.85 -8.12
N TRP A 73 21.83 1.71 -8.64
CA TRP A 73 22.96 1.65 -9.58
C TRP A 73 22.63 2.37 -10.88
N ALA A 74 21.45 2.11 -11.47
CA ALA A 74 21.00 2.79 -12.68
C ALA A 74 20.93 4.32 -12.50
N LEU A 75 20.48 4.80 -11.33
CA LEU A 75 20.48 6.24 -11.03
C LEU A 75 21.87 6.87 -11.00
N ARG A 76 22.92 6.10 -10.70
CA ARG A 76 24.31 6.60 -10.62
C ARG A 76 25.06 6.48 -11.95
N GLU A 77 24.79 5.42 -12.69
CA GLU A 77 25.61 5.00 -13.82
C GLU A 77 24.98 5.36 -15.17
N ASP A 78 23.65 5.46 -15.25
CA ASP A 78 22.92 5.77 -16.48
C ASP A 78 22.28 7.17 -16.41
N PRO A 79 22.86 8.17 -17.12
CA PRO A 79 22.31 9.52 -17.18
C PRO A 79 20.93 9.60 -17.83
N GLU A 80 20.60 8.72 -18.78
CA GLU A 80 19.31 8.70 -19.44
C GLU A 80 18.24 8.19 -18.48
N TYR A 81 18.52 7.10 -17.77
CA TYR A 81 17.65 6.59 -16.72
C TYR A 81 17.43 7.63 -15.60
N PHE A 82 18.50 8.26 -15.12
CA PHE A 82 18.41 9.32 -14.13
C PHE A 82 17.50 10.47 -14.60
N CYS A 83 17.71 10.94 -15.84
CA CYS A 83 16.89 11.99 -16.43
C CYS A 83 15.41 11.59 -16.48
N HIS A 84 15.12 10.37 -16.95
CA HIS A 84 13.76 9.83 -17.00
C HIS A 84 13.10 9.83 -15.62
N VAL A 85 13.75 9.27 -14.60
CA VAL A 85 13.20 9.19 -13.24
C VAL A 85 12.96 10.57 -12.65
N VAL A 86 13.87 11.52 -12.85
CA VAL A 86 13.73 12.90 -12.35
C VAL A 86 12.57 13.62 -13.04
N LEU A 87 12.38 13.43 -14.35
CA LEU A 87 11.27 14.02 -15.09
C LEU A 87 9.92 13.39 -14.70
N GLU A 88 9.88 12.07 -14.50
CA GLU A 88 8.70 11.40 -13.99
C GLU A 88 8.34 11.90 -12.59
N ALA A 89 9.32 12.04 -11.70
CA ALA A 89 9.13 12.60 -10.36
C ALA A 89 8.65 14.04 -10.40
N LYS A 90 9.16 14.86 -11.33
CA LYS A 90 8.72 16.23 -11.58
C LYS A 90 7.23 16.26 -11.96
N ASP A 91 6.78 15.39 -12.85
CA ASP A 91 5.39 15.39 -13.32
C ASP A 91 4.39 15.04 -12.21
N HIS A 92 4.81 14.25 -11.22
CA HIS A 92 4.01 13.86 -10.05
C HIS A 92 4.09 14.83 -8.86
N ARG A 93 4.65 16.04 -9.04
CA ARG A 93 4.73 17.06 -7.99
C ARG A 93 3.42 17.81 -7.79
N GLN A 94 2.98 17.91 -6.53
CA GLN A 94 1.77 18.69 -6.18
C GLN A 94 1.89 20.18 -6.49
N GLU A 95 3.11 20.70 -6.59
CA GLU A 95 3.36 22.06 -7.07
C GLU A 95 2.79 22.29 -8.48
N ASN A 96 2.69 21.27 -9.33
CA ASN A 96 2.11 21.36 -10.68
C ASN A 96 0.58 21.56 -10.67
N LEU A 97 -0.09 21.42 -9.52
CA LEU A 97 -1.53 21.66 -9.41
C LEU A 97 -1.81 23.16 -9.34
N GLU A 98 -2.81 23.60 -10.09
CA GLU A 98 -3.42 24.91 -9.89
C GLU A 98 -4.22 24.94 -8.59
N ASP A 99 -4.28 26.10 -7.93
CA ASP A 99 -5.16 26.25 -6.78
C ASP A 99 -6.64 26.36 -7.17
N THR A 100 -7.50 26.39 -6.17
CA THR A 100 -8.94 26.61 -6.35
C THR A 100 -9.29 27.92 -7.05
N ALA A 101 -8.36 28.87 -7.17
CA ALA A 101 -8.52 30.11 -7.91
C ALA A 101 -7.83 30.07 -9.30
N GLY A 102 -7.36 28.90 -9.74
CA GLY A 102 -6.70 28.71 -11.03
C GLY A 102 -5.27 29.27 -11.09
N LYS A 103 -4.64 29.59 -9.96
CA LYS A 103 -3.29 30.17 -9.94
C LYS A 103 -2.22 29.09 -9.83
N ALA A 104 -1.06 29.35 -10.45
CA ALA A 104 0.13 28.49 -10.35
C ALA A 104 0.79 28.58 -8.96
N HIS A 105 1.51 27.52 -8.56
CA HIS A 105 2.21 27.47 -7.29
C HIS A 105 3.33 28.55 -7.20
N PRO A 106 3.51 29.22 -6.04
CA PRO A 106 4.50 30.29 -5.89
C PRO A 106 5.94 29.92 -6.24
N VAL A 107 6.31 28.63 -6.16
CA VAL A 107 7.66 28.14 -6.51
C VAL A 107 8.03 28.39 -7.97
N PHE A 108 7.05 28.59 -8.86
CA PHE A 108 7.29 28.91 -10.26
C PHE A 108 7.49 30.41 -10.51
N ARG A 109 7.46 31.24 -9.46
CA ARG A 109 7.87 32.65 -9.56
C ARG A 109 9.34 32.72 -9.97
N ILE A 110 9.66 33.75 -10.74
CA ILE A 110 11.04 34.02 -11.21
C ILE A 110 11.98 34.04 -10.00
N GLY A 111 13.08 33.28 -10.09
CA GLY A 111 14.11 33.18 -9.04
C GLY A 111 13.89 32.08 -7.98
N GLN A 112 12.81 31.30 -8.05
CA GLN A 112 12.56 30.17 -7.11
C GLN A 112 12.60 28.78 -7.75
N GLN A 113 12.93 28.69 -9.05
CA GLN A 113 12.96 27.43 -9.80
C GLN A 113 13.97 26.43 -9.24
N ASP A 114 15.10 26.91 -8.71
CA ASP A 114 16.11 26.04 -8.09
C ASP A 114 15.54 25.29 -6.89
N THR A 115 14.66 25.92 -6.10
CA THR A 115 14.02 25.27 -4.95
C THR A 115 13.13 24.11 -5.38
N PHE A 116 12.45 24.24 -6.52
CA PHE A 116 11.62 23.16 -7.08
C PHE A 116 12.49 21.96 -7.48
N TRP A 117 13.57 22.21 -8.22
CA TRP A 117 14.48 21.15 -8.66
C TRP A 117 15.25 20.51 -7.52
N THR A 118 15.73 21.29 -6.53
CA THR A 118 16.38 20.74 -5.34
C THR A 118 15.45 19.79 -4.58
N ARG A 119 14.15 20.12 -4.47
CA ARG A 119 13.17 19.23 -3.83
C ARG A 119 12.95 17.94 -4.61
N ILE A 120 12.85 18.01 -5.94
CA ILE A 120 12.68 16.83 -6.80
C ILE A 120 13.90 15.92 -6.66
N LEU A 121 15.10 16.45 -6.91
CA LEU A 121 16.35 15.71 -6.85
C LEU A 121 16.58 15.10 -5.47
N GLY A 122 16.35 15.89 -4.41
CA GLY A 122 16.44 15.43 -3.04
C GLY A 122 15.47 14.28 -2.74
N SER A 123 14.23 14.35 -3.23
CA SER A 123 13.25 13.26 -3.05
C SER A 123 13.62 12.00 -3.81
N VAL A 124 14.03 12.09 -5.08
CA VAL A 124 14.41 10.93 -5.90
C VAL A 124 15.55 10.16 -5.25
N ILE A 125 16.61 10.87 -4.85
CA ILE A 125 17.78 10.24 -4.22
C ILE A 125 17.40 9.65 -2.85
N SER A 126 16.71 10.42 -2.00
CA SER A 126 16.37 9.96 -0.65
C SER A 126 15.43 8.75 -0.68
N GLU A 127 14.46 8.73 -1.60
CA GLU A 127 13.53 7.60 -1.77
C GLU A 127 14.27 6.35 -2.24
N ALA A 128 15.20 6.44 -3.20
CA ALA A 128 15.95 5.29 -3.70
C ALA A 128 16.81 4.61 -2.61
N TYR A 129 17.55 5.40 -1.82
CA TYR A 129 18.33 4.86 -0.70
C TYR A 129 17.43 4.26 0.39
N LEU A 130 16.32 4.93 0.72
CA LEU A 130 15.38 4.43 1.72
C LEU A 130 14.75 3.12 1.26
N GLU A 131 14.38 3.00 -0.03
CA GLU A 131 13.79 1.80 -0.59
C GLU A 131 14.77 0.61 -0.51
N GLN A 132 16.04 0.82 -0.88
CA GLN A 132 17.07 -0.21 -0.77
C GLN A 132 17.25 -0.70 0.68
N GLU A 133 17.42 0.22 1.64
CA GLU A 133 17.63 -0.13 3.05
C GLU A 133 16.42 -0.86 3.66
N VAL A 134 15.22 -0.41 3.31
CA VAL A 134 13.97 -1.02 3.79
C VAL A 134 13.84 -2.46 3.30
N PHE A 135 14.05 -2.70 2.01
CA PHE A 135 13.86 -4.03 1.44
C PHE A 135 15.01 -4.99 1.77
N SER A 136 16.24 -4.49 1.95
CA SER A 136 17.36 -5.32 2.40
C SER A 136 17.16 -5.83 3.83
N GLU A 137 16.71 -4.97 4.76
CA GLU A 137 16.40 -5.36 6.15
C GLU A 137 15.23 -6.35 6.19
N LEU A 138 14.15 -6.09 5.43
CA LEU A 138 13.01 -7.00 5.36
C LEU A 138 13.38 -8.36 4.77
N SER A 139 14.19 -8.39 3.71
CA SER A 139 14.71 -9.64 3.13
C SER A 139 15.54 -10.41 4.16
N THR A 140 16.39 -9.73 4.91
CA THR A 140 17.23 -10.35 5.96
C THR A 140 16.38 -10.97 7.07
N GLN A 141 15.40 -10.22 7.59
CA GLN A 141 14.49 -10.73 8.62
C GLN A 141 13.64 -11.91 8.09
N ALA A 142 13.19 -11.87 6.84
CA ALA A 142 12.42 -12.95 6.24
C ALA A 142 13.25 -14.24 6.09
N LYS A 143 14.53 -14.14 5.70
CA LYS A 143 15.46 -15.28 5.64
C LYS A 143 15.66 -15.91 7.02
N GLU A 144 15.88 -15.09 8.04
CA GLU A 144 16.01 -15.53 9.42
C GLU A 144 14.75 -16.28 9.89
N LEU A 145 13.57 -15.74 9.58
CA LEU A 145 12.29 -16.38 9.91
C LEU A 145 12.09 -17.73 9.23
N VAL A 146 12.49 -17.88 7.97
CA VAL A 146 12.43 -19.17 7.26
C VAL A 146 13.36 -20.20 7.93
N ALA A 147 14.56 -19.78 8.33
CA ALA A 147 15.50 -20.62 9.05
C ALA A 147 14.95 -21.05 10.43
N LEU A 148 14.38 -20.11 11.20
CA LEU A 148 13.78 -20.38 12.50
C LEU A 148 12.52 -21.26 12.39
N GLN A 149 11.68 -21.04 11.38
CA GLN A 149 10.51 -21.89 11.12
C GLN A 149 10.95 -23.34 10.85
N THR A 150 12.03 -23.53 10.09
CA THR A 150 12.59 -24.86 9.80
C THR A 150 13.20 -25.49 11.05
N LYS A 151 13.96 -24.72 11.84
CA LYS A 151 14.59 -25.15 13.10
C LYS A 151 13.57 -25.62 14.14
N TYR A 152 12.44 -24.92 14.25
CA TYR A 152 11.41 -25.17 15.24
C TYR A 152 10.19 -25.93 14.71
N ALA A 153 10.21 -26.42 13.47
CA ALA A 153 9.07 -27.05 12.81
C ALA A 153 8.37 -28.16 13.63
N SER A 154 9.14 -28.96 14.37
CA SER A 154 8.62 -30.04 15.22
C SER A 154 8.01 -29.57 16.55
N GLN A 155 8.31 -28.34 16.97
CA GLN A 155 7.86 -27.76 18.23
C GLN A 155 6.65 -26.82 18.06
N ILE A 156 6.35 -26.40 16.83
CA ILE A 156 5.21 -25.54 16.50
C ILE A 156 3.94 -26.39 16.56
N VAL A 157 3.18 -26.27 17.65
CA VAL A 157 1.90 -26.95 17.86
C VAL A 157 0.86 -25.89 18.24
N PRO A 158 -0.37 -25.90 17.67
CA PRO A 158 -1.36 -24.86 17.94
C PRO A 158 -1.76 -24.67 19.41
N SER A 159 -1.52 -25.67 20.25
CA SER A 159 -1.88 -25.70 21.67
C SER A 159 -0.76 -25.25 22.62
N LYS A 160 0.41 -24.88 22.10
CA LYS A 160 1.57 -24.44 22.88
C LYS A 160 2.09 -23.11 22.36
N ASP A 161 2.70 -22.35 23.27
CA ASP A 161 3.39 -21.12 22.90
C ASP A 161 4.54 -21.41 21.93
N LEU A 162 4.81 -20.44 21.05
CA LEU A 162 5.91 -20.52 20.11
C LEU A 162 7.24 -20.47 20.86
N PRO A 163 8.30 -21.11 20.33
CA PRO A 163 9.63 -20.92 20.87
C PRO A 163 9.98 -19.43 20.87
N LYS A 164 10.41 -18.91 22.03
CA LYS A 164 10.59 -17.47 22.25
C LYS A 164 11.42 -16.76 21.18
N GLU A 165 12.52 -17.40 20.73
CA GLU A 165 13.36 -16.87 19.66
C GLU A 165 12.58 -16.68 18.34
N TYR A 166 11.72 -17.63 17.98
CA TYR A 166 10.88 -17.54 16.79
C TYR A 166 9.74 -16.54 16.94
N GLU A 167 9.13 -16.49 18.13
CA GLU A 167 8.09 -15.51 18.45
C GLU A 167 8.61 -14.06 18.35
N ASP A 168 9.74 -13.78 19.00
CA ASP A 168 10.36 -12.45 19.00
C ASP A 168 10.73 -12.01 17.57
N ALA A 169 11.29 -12.91 16.76
CA ALA A 169 11.61 -12.65 15.36
C ALA A 169 10.34 -12.36 14.53
N LEU A 170 9.25 -13.12 14.74
CA LEU A 170 7.98 -12.91 14.04
C LEU A 170 7.36 -11.55 14.39
N LEU A 171 7.38 -11.18 15.68
CA LEU A 171 6.86 -9.90 16.15
C LEU A 171 7.67 -8.73 15.59
N ARG A 172 9.01 -8.85 15.57
CA ARG A 172 9.88 -7.86 14.94
C ARG A 172 9.56 -7.71 13.45
N PHE A 173 9.52 -8.81 12.70
CA PHE A 173 9.19 -8.76 11.27
C PHE A 173 7.84 -8.13 11.00
N ARG A 174 6.82 -8.53 11.76
CA ARG A 174 5.48 -7.92 11.68
C ARG A 174 5.52 -6.42 11.94
N PHE A 175 6.26 -5.97 12.95
CA PHE A 175 6.40 -4.54 13.24
C PHE A 175 7.03 -3.80 12.05
N TYR A 176 8.16 -4.31 11.53
CA TYR A 176 8.88 -3.70 10.41
C TYR A 176 8.01 -3.61 9.15
N VAL A 177 7.34 -4.69 8.75
CA VAL A 177 6.42 -4.69 7.60
C VAL A 177 5.33 -3.63 7.75
N ASN A 178 4.70 -3.53 8.92
CA ASN A 178 3.63 -2.56 9.16
C ASN A 178 4.15 -1.11 9.16
N GLN A 179 5.34 -0.87 9.69
CA GLN A 179 5.92 0.47 9.71
C GLN A 179 6.40 0.90 8.33
N MET A 180 7.06 0.00 7.60
CA MET A 180 7.62 0.26 6.29
C MET A 180 6.54 0.45 5.23
N ALA A 181 5.40 -0.25 5.34
CA ALA A 181 4.25 -0.05 4.45
C ALA A 181 3.67 1.38 4.50
N LYS A 182 3.85 2.12 5.61
CA LYS A 182 3.33 3.49 5.76
C LYS A 182 4.02 4.48 4.81
N GLY A 183 5.31 4.27 4.51
CA GLY A 183 6.10 5.15 3.64
C GLY A 183 5.54 5.20 2.22
N PRO A 184 5.51 4.07 1.49
CA PRO A 184 4.94 3.99 0.15
C PRO A 184 3.47 4.44 0.09
N LEU A 185 2.67 4.12 1.11
CA LEU A 185 1.29 4.59 1.19
C LEU A 185 1.21 6.13 1.28
N GLY A 186 2.10 6.75 2.05
CA GLY A 186 2.24 8.20 2.13
C GLY A 186 2.65 8.81 0.79
N VAL A 187 3.65 8.22 0.13
CA VAL A 187 4.10 8.64 -1.21
C VAL A 187 2.95 8.58 -2.21
N LEU A 188 2.17 7.49 -2.22
CA LEU A 188 1.01 7.34 -3.11
C LEU A 188 -0.04 8.43 -2.85
N LYS A 189 -0.39 8.70 -1.58
CA LYS A 189 -1.32 9.78 -1.21
C LYS A 189 -0.85 11.16 -1.68
N MET A 190 0.47 11.39 -1.66
CA MET A 190 1.05 12.66 -2.07
C MET A 190 1.15 12.81 -3.59
N LYS A 191 1.67 11.79 -4.29
CA LYS A 191 1.95 11.83 -5.73
C LYS A 191 0.72 11.61 -6.60
N ALA A 192 -0.23 10.77 -6.18
CA ALA A 192 -1.40 10.42 -7.01
C ALA A 192 -2.26 11.62 -7.43
N PRO A 193 -2.64 12.58 -6.55
CA PRO A 193 -3.46 13.72 -6.94
C PRO A 193 -2.84 14.58 -8.05
N ALA A 194 -1.52 14.66 -8.09
CA ALA A 194 -0.77 15.44 -9.06
C ALA A 194 -0.32 14.64 -10.28
N SER A 195 -0.57 13.32 -10.29
CA SER A 195 -0.20 12.47 -11.42
C SER A 195 -0.90 12.96 -12.71
N PRO A 196 -0.23 12.92 -13.87
CA PRO A 196 -0.82 13.39 -15.13
C PRO A 196 -2.25 12.92 -15.43
N PRO A 197 -2.62 11.62 -15.24
CA PRO A 197 -3.99 11.17 -15.52
C PRO A 197 -5.03 11.69 -14.52
N LEU A 198 -4.63 11.99 -13.27
CA LEU A 198 -5.53 12.39 -12.20
C LEU A 198 -5.57 13.90 -11.95
N GLN A 199 -4.53 14.64 -12.37
CA GLN A 199 -4.33 16.07 -12.12
C GLN A 199 -5.59 16.91 -12.44
N LYS A 200 -6.34 16.55 -13.48
CA LYS A 200 -7.57 17.25 -13.89
C LYS A 200 -8.69 17.23 -12.83
N PHE A 201 -8.69 16.26 -11.93
CA PHE A 201 -9.72 16.11 -10.88
C PHE A 201 -9.37 16.81 -9.57
N PHE A 202 -8.11 17.23 -9.39
CA PHE A 202 -7.61 17.80 -8.15
C PHE A 202 -7.17 19.25 -8.32
N ALA A 203 -7.24 20.01 -7.25
CA ALA A 203 -6.68 21.34 -7.11
C ALA A 203 -5.93 21.41 -5.77
N ARG A 204 -5.01 22.38 -5.64
CA ARG A 204 -4.40 22.69 -4.35
C ARG A 204 -5.21 23.74 -3.59
N GLU A 205 -5.16 23.72 -2.27
CA GLU A 205 -5.60 24.85 -1.47
C GLU A 205 -4.67 26.05 -1.71
N PRO A 206 -5.20 27.29 -1.72
CA PRO A 206 -4.36 28.47 -1.72
C PRO A 206 -3.42 28.46 -0.51
N PRO A 207 -2.16 28.90 -0.67
CA PRO A 207 -1.21 28.89 0.44
C PRO A 207 -1.68 29.86 1.54
N VAL A 208 -1.70 29.39 2.79
CA VAL A 208 -2.09 30.21 3.96
C VAL A 208 -1.16 31.42 4.12
N ASN A 209 0.12 31.25 3.76
CA ASN A 209 1.08 32.34 3.66
C ASN A 209 2.10 32.01 2.54
N PRO A 210 2.80 33.01 1.97
CA PRO A 210 3.73 32.80 0.86
C PRO A 210 5.04 32.06 1.24
N TYR A 211 5.28 31.80 2.52
CA TYR A 211 6.47 31.09 3.03
C TYR A 211 6.18 29.62 3.40
N SER A 212 4.93 29.19 3.35
CA SER A 212 4.50 27.85 3.71
C SER A 212 4.90 26.86 2.63
N SER A 213 5.62 25.80 3.03
CA SER A 213 5.94 24.66 2.17
C SER A 213 4.81 23.62 2.08
N LYS A 214 3.78 23.75 2.92
CA LYS A 214 2.69 22.78 2.99
C LYS A 214 1.73 22.95 1.81
N ILE A 215 1.54 21.87 1.06
CA ILE A 215 0.56 21.76 -0.02
C ILE A 215 -0.53 20.80 0.44
N ARG A 216 -1.79 21.25 0.35
CA ARG A 216 -2.97 20.41 0.57
C ARG A 216 -3.70 20.30 -0.75
N THR A 217 -4.07 19.09 -1.13
CA THR A 217 -4.81 18.80 -2.36
C THR A 217 -6.25 18.46 -2.02
N MET A 218 -7.16 18.85 -2.90
CA MET A 218 -8.60 18.59 -2.78
C MET A 218 -9.20 18.31 -4.14
N TYR A 219 -10.35 17.64 -4.18
CA TYR A 219 -11.11 17.50 -5.42
C TYR A 219 -11.58 18.86 -5.92
N LYS A 220 -11.54 19.06 -7.25
CA LYS A 220 -12.15 20.24 -7.87
C LYS A 220 -13.66 20.25 -7.65
N PRO A 221 -14.28 21.44 -7.54
CA PRO A 221 -15.74 21.56 -7.48
C PRO A 221 -16.40 20.86 -8.69
N GLY A 222 -17.45 20.07 -8.46
CA GLY A 222 -18.22 19.41 -9.52
C GLY A 222 -17.71 18.03 -9.98
N VAL A 223 -16.61 17.52 -9.43
CA VAL A 223 -16.17 16.13 -9.68
C VAL A 223 -17.12 15.17 -8.98
N LYS A 224 -17.76 14.27 -9.73
CA LYS A 224 -18.58 13.19 -9.18
C LYS A 224 -17.69 12.23 -8.41
N LYS A 225 -17.83 12.20 -7.09
CA LYS A 225 -17.18 11.24 -6.21
C LYS A 225 -17.96 9.93 -6.24
N ASN A 226 -17.28 8.80 -6.41
CA ASN A 226 -17.90 7.50 -6.20
C ASN A 226 -18.10 7.26 -4.69
N LYS A 227 -19.03 6.38 -4.31
CA LYS A 227 -19.32 6.08 -2.89
C LYS A 227 -18.10 5.55 -2.10
N LEU A 228 -17.07 5.03 -2.78
CA LEU A 228 -15.79 4.66 -2.16
C LEU A 228 -14.89 5.86 -1.84
N ASP A 229 -15.00 6.98 -2.57
CA ASP A 229 -14.14 8.15 -2.41
C ASP A 229 -14.51 9.01 -1.19
N THR A 230 -15.69 8.77 -0.61
CA THR A 230 -16.19 9.48 0.57
C THR A 230 -15.65 8.94 1.89
N VAL A 231 -14.95 7.80 1.91
CA VAL A 231 -14.49 7.15 3.15
C VAL A 231 -13.12 7.68 3.62
N THR A 232 -12.37 8.41 2.80
CA THR A 232 -10.97 8.80 3.10
C THR A 232 -10.78 10.30 3.34
N VAL A 233 -11.61 10.90 4.21
CA VAL A 233 -11.33 12.23 4.78
C VAL A 233 -11.63 12.22 6.29
N ALA A 234 -11.03 11.31 7.04
CA ALA A 234 -10.95 11.38 8.49
C ALA A 234 -9.80 10.49 9.00
N ALA A 235 -8.57 11.01 8.94
CA ALA A 235 -7.44 10.60 9.79
C ALA A 235 -6.37 11.70 9.74
#